data_AF-A0A817N375-F1
#
_entry.id   AF-A0A817N375-F1
#
_cell.length_a   1.000
_cell.length_b   1.000
_cell.length_c   1.000
_cell.angle_alpha   90.00
_cell.angle_beta   90.00
_cell.angle_gamma   90.00
#
_symmetry.space_group_name_H-M   'P 1'
#
loop_
_entity.id
_entity.type
_entity.pdbx_description
1 polymer ?
#
loop_
_entity_poly.entity_id
_entity_poly.type
_entity_poly.pdbx_seq_one_letter_code
_entity_poly.pdbx_strand_id
1 'polypeptide(L)'
;MERRSFSDAGRISVTVEISSNDGQNEITLANIPLCMTIGDLKQKLHVAPNSHLGRPKEFENWDNQRQLSDYFVRDHEQLVCVLQSTKEDVQSSCDDYDQWLAKRTDGGTK
;
A
#
# COMPACT_ATOMS: atom_id res chain seq x y z
N MET A 1 -10.76 5.50 33.85
CA MET A 1 -9.92 4.88 32.81
C MET A 1 -10.03 5.75 31.58
N GLU A 2 -8.96 6.48 31.27
CA GLU A 2 -8.90 7.42 30.16
C GLU A 2 -8.96 6.66 28.83
N ARG A 3 -9.90 7.03 27.97
CA ARG A 3 -9.92 6.63 26.57
C ARG A 3 -8.77 7.35 25.88
N ARG A 4 -7.60 6.72 25.79
CA ARG A 4 -6.53 7.20 24.91
C ARG A 4 -7.01 7.05 23.47
N SER A 5 -7.51 8.14 22.90
CA SER A 5 -7.78 8.25 21.47
C SER A 5 -6.45 8.02 20.73
N PHE A 6 -6.34 6.90 20.01
CA PHE A 6 -5.21 6.57 19.14
C PHE A 6 -5.21 7.43 17.85
N SER A 7 -5.50 8.73 17.95
CA SER A 7 -6.01 9.48 16.80
C SER A 7 -5.14 10.66 16.34
N ASP A 8 -3.88 10.72 16.74
CA ASP A 8 -2.88 11.62 16.13
C ASP A 8 -1.78 10.78 15.45
N ALA A 9 -2.19 9.74 14.73
CA ALA A 9 -1.31 9.07 13.78
C ALA A 9 -1.19 10.00 12.57
N GLY A 10 0.00 10.57 12.36
CA GLY A 10 0.27 11.50 11.28
C GLY A 10 -0.27 11.02 9.94
N ARG A 11 -0.72 11.94 9.09
CA ARG A 11 -1.41 11.67 7.84
C ARG A 11 -0.67 12.26 6.66
N ILE A 12 -0.67 11.53 5.57
CA ILE A 12 0.00 11.91 4.33
C ILE A 12 -0.97 11.88 3.16
N SER A 13 -0.54 12.49 2.06
CA SER A 13 -1.12 12.28 0.75
C SER A 13 -0.17 11.42 -0.07
N VAL A 14 -0.67 10.35 -0.68
CA VAL A 14 0.12 9.43 -1.50
C VAL A 14 -0.34 9.56 -2.94
N THR A 15 0.57 9.97 -3.82
CA THR A 15 0.38 9.92 -5.27
C THR A 15 1.15 8.72 -5.81
N VAL A 16 0.47 7.80 -6.48
CA VAL A 16 1.07 6.62 -7.08
C VAL A 16 0.97 6.71 -8.59
N GLU A 17 2.13 6.72 -9.25
CA GLU A 17 2.23 6.55 -10.69
C GLU A 17 2.25 5.06 -11.02
N ILE A 18 1.21 4.60 -11.68
CA ILE A 18 1.07 3.23 -12.16
C ILE A 18 1.60 3.19 -13.59
N SER A 19 2.81 2.65 -13.74
CA SER A 19 3.38 2.32 -15.04
C SER A 19 2.85 0.96 -15.46
N SER A 20 1.79 0.96 -16.27
CA SER A 20 1.18 -0.24 -16.84
C SER A 20 1.40 -0.29 -18.36
N ASN A 21 1.28 -1.47 -18.97
CA ASN A 21 1.41 -1.63 -20.43
C ASN A 21 0.37 -0.80 -21.22
N ASP A 22 -0.75 -0.47 -20.59
CA ASP A 22 -1.86 0.32 -21.17
C ASP A 22 -1.68 1.84 -21.01
N GLY A 23 -0.58 2.29 -20.39
CA GLY A 23 -0.26 3.70 -20.20
C GLY A 23 0.14 4.05 -18.76
N GLN A 24 0.48 5.32 -18.57
CA GLN A 24 0.72 5.91 -17.25
C GLN A 24 -0.61 6.36 -16.66
N ASN A 25 -0.99 5.78 -15.53
CA ASN A 25 -2.14 6.22 -14.74
C ASN A 25 -1.65 6.76 -13.40
N GLU A 26 -2.16 7.91 -12.96
CA GLU A 26 -1.83 8.48 -11.66
C GLU A 26 -3.03 8.37 -10.72
N ILE A 27 -2.83 7.81 -9.52
CA ILE A 27 -3.85 7.74 -8.47
C ILE A 27 -3.34 8.52 -7.26
N THR A 28 -4.12 9.49 -6.80
CA THR A 28 -3.81 10.24 -5.56
C THR A 28 -4.80 9.86 -4.46
N LEU A 29 -4.26 9.37 -3.33
CA LEU A 29 -4.98 9.07 -2.11
C LEU A 29 -4.62 10.11 -1.04
N ALA A 30 -5.61 10.78 -0.48
CA ALA A 30 -5.42 11.72 0.62
C ALA A 30 -5.72 11.08 1.99
N ASN A 31 -5.20 11.68 3.07
CA ASN A 31 -5.48 11.30 4.45
C ASN A 31 -5.07 9.85 4.79
N ILE A 32 -3.94 9.39 4.26
CA ILE A 32 -3.40 8.07 4.53
C ILE A 32 -2.63 8.12 5.85
N PRO A 33 -2.98 7.30 6.85
CA PRO A 33 -2.26 7.30 8.13
C PRO A 33 -0.87 6.68 7.97
N LEU A 34 0.14 7.25 8.61
CA LEU A 34 1.53 6.77 8.57
C LEU A 34 1.68 5.34 9.11
N CYS A 35 0.79 4.91 10.00
CA CYS A 35 0.75 3.54 10.52
C CYS A 35 0.11 2.53 9.56
N MET A 36 -0.41 2.97 8.40
CA MET A 36 -0.92 2.07 7.37
C MET A 36 0.22 1.21 6.83
N THR A 37 -0.04 -0.09 6.69
CA THR A 37 0.91 -0.99 6.06
C THR A 37 0.95 -0.78 4.56
N ILE A 38 2.07 -1.10 3.92
CA ILE A 38 2.19 -1.03 2.47
C ILE A 38 1.20 -1.97 1.78
N GLY A 39 0.92 -3.14 2.37
CA GLY A 39 -0.10 -4.07 1.87
C GLY A 39 -1.50 -3.45 1.86
N ASP A 40 -1.90 -2.78 2.94
CA ASP A 40 -3.20 -2.12 3.02
C ASP A 40 -3.26 -0.88 2.09
N LEU A 41 -2.14 -0.19 1.85
CA LEU A 41 -2.05 0.89 0.86
C LEU A 41 -2.25 0.34 -0.57
N LYS A 42 -1.58 -0.76 -0.93
CA LYS A 42 -1.80 -1.46 -2.20
C LYS A 42 -3.26 -1.89 -2.35
N GLN A 43 -3.86 -2.42 -1.28
CA GLN A 43 -5.29 -2.76 -1.27
C GLN A 43 -6.19 -1.55 -1.58
N LYS A 44 -5.92 -0.38 -0.97
CA LYS A 44 -6.66 0.87 -1.24
C LYS A 44 -6.48 1.38 -2.67
N LEU A 45 -5.33 1.12 -3.26
CA LEU A 45 -5.04 1.44 -4.67
C LEU A 45 -5.66 0.43 -5.64
N HIS A 46 -6.30 -0.63 -5.13
CA HIS A 46 -6.84 -1.74 -5.92
C HIS A 46 -5.78 -2.39 -6.82
N VAL A 47 -4.55 -2.50 -6.32
CA VAL A 47 -3.43 -3.16 -7.02
C VAL A 47 -3.06 -4.47 -6.35
N ALA A 48 -2.37 -5.32 -7.10
CA ALA A 48 -2.02 -6.66 -6.64
C ALA A 48 -0.99 -6.58 -5.49
N PRO A 49 -1.03 -7.50 -4.51
CA PRO A 49 -0.13 -7.47 -3.35
C PRO A 49 1.34 -7.71 -3.73
N ASN A 50 1.58 -8.44 -4.81
CA ASN A 50 2.90 -8.69 -5.42
C ASN A 50 3.42 -7.51 -6.25
N SER A 51 2.59 -6.53 -6.60
CA SER A 51 3.04 -5.34 -7.33
C SER A 51 4.17 -4.64 -6.56
N HIS A 52 5.21 -4.26 -7.28
CA HIS A 52 6.34 -3.55 -6.68
C HIS A 52 5.98 -2.07 -6.52
N LEU A 53 5.93 -1.62 -5.26
CA LEU A 53 5.69 -0.22 -4.90
C LEU A 53 6.95 0.34 -4.25
N GLY A 54 7.39 1.51 -4.68
CA GLY A 54 8.56 2.17 -4.10
C GLY A 54 8.67 3.64 -4.54
N ARG A 55 9.73 4.33 -4.10
CA ARG A 55 10.02 5.69 -4.58
C ARG A 55 10.62 5.65 -6.00
N PRO A 56 10.32 6.62 -6.88
CA PRO A 56 10.82 6.63 -8.26
C PRO A 56 12.35 6.66 -8.38
N LYS A 57 13.05 7.32 -7.46
CA LYS A 57 14.52 7.52 -7.53
C LYS A 57 15.32 6.35 -6.98
N GLU A 58 14.72 5.56 -6.10
CA GLU A 58 15.36 4.49 -5.33
C GLU A 58 14.39 3.32 -5.38
N PHE A 59 14.26 2.66 -6.54
CA PHE A 59 13.27 1.62 -6.75
C PHE A 59 13.49 0.45 -5.78
N GLU A 60 12.95 0.60 -4.59
CA GLU A 60 13.03 -0.28 -3.45
C GLU A 60 11.64 -0.90 -3.34
N ASN A 61 11.54 -2.21 -3.59
CA ASN A 61 10.27 -2.91 -3.45
C ASN A 61 9.88 -2.90 -1.97
N TRP A 62 8.92 -2.05 -1.61
CA TRP A 62 8.48 -1.90 -0.24
C TRP A 62 7.70 -3.13 0.23
N ASP A 63 8.07 -3.58 1.43
CA ASP A 63 7.54 -4.77 2.10
C ASP A 63 6.11 -4.53 2.57
N ASN A 64 5.20 -5.41 2.17
CA ASN A 64 3.77 -5.36 2.49
C ASN A 64 3.47 -5.35 3.99
N GLN A 65 4.38 -5.88 4.82
CA GLN A 65 4.21 -5.94 6.27
C GLN A 65 4.66 -4.67 7.00
N ARG A 66 5.48 -3.83 6.33
CA ARG A 66 5.99 -2.59 6.91
C ARG A 66 5.00 -1.44 6.79
N GLN A 67 5.15 -0.46 7.67
CA GLN A 67 4.32 0.74 7.71
C GLN A 67 4.94 1.87 6.89
N LEU A 68 4.13 2.84 6.45
CA LEU A 68 4.63 4.03 5.76
C LEU A 68 5.64 4.82 6.58
N SER A 69 5.47 4.87 7.91
CA SER A 69 6.43 5.48 8.83
C SER A 69 7.83 4.84 8.79
N ASP A 70 7.93 3.56 8.41
CA ASP A 70 9.21 2.85 8.34
C ASP A 70 10.07 3.30 7.14
N TYR A 71 9.46 3.98 6.17
CA TYR A 71 10.09 4.48 4.94
C TYR A 71 10.42 5.97 4.98
N PHE A 72 10.69 6.48 6.20
CA PHE A 72 11.04 7.87 6.49
C PHE A 72 10.03 8.90 5.97
N VAL A 73 8.76 8.50 5.84
CA VAL A 73 7.68 9.39 5.41
C VAL A 73 7.22 10.22 6.61
N ARG A 74 7.13 11.54 6.44
CA ARG A 74 6.77 12.48 7.50
C ARG A 74 5.29 12.80 7.48
N ASP A 75 4.80 13.30 8.62
CA ASP A 75 3.46 13.82 8.73
C ASP A 75 3.23 14.98 7.76
N HIS A 76 2.03 15.03 7.15
CA HIS A 76 1.63 15.96 6.10
C HIS A 76 2.52 15.95 4.83
N GLU A 77 3.38 14.95 4.65
CA GLU A 77 4.17 14.80 3.44
C GLU A 77 3.29 14.38 2.24
N GLN A 78 3.65 14.85 1.06
CA GLN A 78 3.17 14.27 -0.19
C GLN A 78 4.17 13.22 -0.66
N LEU A 79 3.79 11.96 -0.54
CA LEU A 79 4.60 10.83 -0.98
C LEU A 79 4.29 10.52 -2.44
N VAL A 80 5.32 10.53 -3.29
CA VAL A 80 5.21 10.06 -4.68
C VAL A 80 5.83 8.67 -4.79
N CYS A 81 5.02 7.69 -5.16
CA CYS A 81 5.44 6.31 -5.40
C CYS A 81 5.26 5.92 -6.86
N VAL A 82 6.05 4.94 -7.30
CA VAL A 82 5.86 4.26 -8.59
C VAL A 82 5.42 2.84 -8.29
N LEU A 83 4.43 2.38 -9.04
CA LEU A 83 4.01 1.00 -9.06
C LEU A 83 4.40 0.36 -10.38
N GLN A 84 5.16 -0.73 -10.31
CA GLN A 84 5.46 -1.59 -11.44
C GLN A 84 4.79 -2.95 -11.23
N SER A 85 3.93 -3.32 -12.17
CA SER A 85 3.39 -4.67 -12.30
C SER A 85 4.00 -5.31 -13.53
N THR A 86 4.62 -6.48 -13.39
CA THR A 86 5.07 -7.27 -14.55
C THR A 86 3.87 -8.03 -15.14
N LYS A 87 3.98 -8.50 -16.40
CA LYS A 87 2.90 -9.27 -17.06
C LYS A 87 2.55 -10.57 -16.31
N GLU A 88 3.48 -11.11 -15.53
CA GLU A 88 3.26 -12.28 -14.66
C GLU A 88 2.41 -11.92 -13.43
N ASP A 89 2.49 -10.68 -12.93
CA ASP A 89 1.67 -10.20 -11.80
C ASP A 89 0.20 -9.99 -12.17
N VAL A 90 -0.10 -9.76 -13.44
CA VAL A 90 -1.49 -9.63 -13.96
C VAL A 90 -2.12 -11.00 -14.21
N GLN A 91 -1.31 -12.07 -14.33
CA GLN A 91 -1.78 -13.44 -14.56
C GLN A 91 -1.97 -14.27 -13.27
N SER A 92 -1.38 -13.88 -12.14
CA SER A 92 -1.84 -14.35 -10.82
C SER A 92 -3.13 -13.60 -10.48
N SER A 93 -4.20 -14.00 -11.17
CA SER A 93 -5.57 -13.50 -11.02
C SER A 93 -5.98 -13.45 -9.55
N CYS A 94 -6.98 -12.62 -9.26
CA CYS A 94 -7.71 -12.45 -7.99
C CYS A 94 -7.69 -13.61 -6.97
N ASP A 95 -7.55 -14.86 -7.39
CA ASP A 95 -7.40 -16.07 -6.55
C ASP A 95 -6.33 -15.98 -5.46
N ASP A 96 -5.16 -15.39 -5.71
CA ASP A 96 -4.11 -15.24 -4.67
C ASP A 96 -4.48 -14.16 -3.65
N TYR A 97 -5.18 -13.12 -4.09
CA TYR A 97 -5.68 -12.05 -3.23
C TYR A 97 -6.85 -12.53 -2.36
N ASP A 98 -7.80 -13.28 -2.93
CA ASP A 98 -8.90 -13.89 -2.20
C ASP A 98 -8.41 -14.96 -1.20
N GLN A 99 -7.38 -15.74 -1.56
CA GLN A 99 -6.74 -16.68 -0.63
C GLN A 99 -5.98 -15.99 0.51
N TRP A 100 -5.35 -14.84 0.25
CA TRP A 100 -4.70 -14.03 1.28
C TRP A 100 -5.72 -13.35 2.21
N LEU A 101 -6.82 -12.82 1.66
CA LEU A 101 -7.94 -12.29 2.45
C LEU A 101 -8.53 -13.37 3.35
N ALA A 102 -8.81 -14.56 2.80
CA ALA A 102 -9.34 -15.70 3.55
C ALA A 102 -8.45 -16.09 4.74
N LYS A 103 -7.11 -16.04 4.57
CA LYS A 103 -6.16 -16.32 5.66
C LYS A 103 -6.17 -15.27 6.77
N ARG A 104 -6.54 -14.01 6.48
CA ARG A 104 -6.71 -12.97 7.51
C ARG A 104 -8.05 -13.08 8.23
N THR A 105 -9.11 -13.55 7.59
CA THR A 105 -10.42 -13.79 8.22
C THR A 105 -10.48 -15.05 9.07
N ASP A 106 -9.65 -16.06 8.80
CA ASP A 106 -9.63 -17.33 9.55
C ASP A 106 -8.85 -17.25 10.89
N GLY A 107 -8.16 -16.13 11.17
CA GLY A 107 -7.54 -15.84 12.47
C GLY A 107 -8.53 -15.48 13.60
N GLY A 108 -9.83 -15.56 13.32
CA GLY A 108 -10.92 -15.29 14.25
C GLY A 108 -11.40 -16.53 15.00
N THR A 109 -10.79 -16.76 16.16
CA THR A 109 -11.38 -17.44 17.33
C THR A 109 -11.43 -18.99 17.31
N LYS A 110 -10.48 -19.59 18.01
CA LYS A 110 -10.79 -20.52 19.11
C LYS A 110 -9.98 -20.15 20.34
#